data_AF-A0A1D2VCK0-F1
#
_entry.id   AF-A0A1D2VCK0-F1
#
_cell.length_a   1.000
_cell.length_b   1.000
_cell.length_c   1.000
_cell.angle_alpha   90.00
_cell.angle_beta   90.00
_cell.angle_gamma   90.00
#
_symmetry.space_group_name_H-M   'P 1'
#
loop_
_entity.id
_entity.type
_entity.pdbx_description
1 polymer ?
#
loop_
_entity_poly.entity_id
_entity_poly.type
_entity_poly.pdbx_seq_one_letter_code
_entity_poly.pdbx_strand_id
1 'polypeptide(L)'
;KTCPVCRRVFVRDLKRHIRIHDDKPRFKCVFHRKDKTNGLKMCLHSTGRFNRPYDHKKHLLNNHFTFEDPHGKKEANLGPKLDCRGSCNYCGKHMTGQEFIEHVDHQNNQKNLCPYLTKLLSKD
;
A
#
# COMPACT_ATOMS: atom_id res chain seq x y z
N LYS A 1 -18.65 10.07 -22.04
CA LYS A 1 -19.59 9.32 -21.17
C LYS A 1 -19.62 9.97 -19.77
N THR A 2 -20.76 10.00 -19.10
CA THR A 2 -20.94 10.74 -17.83
C THR A 2 -21.02 9.78 -16.64
N CYS A 3 -20.41 10.14 -15.50
CA CYS A 3 -20.53 9.36 -14.28
C CYS A 3 -21.96 9.45 -13.70
N PRO A 4 -22.61 8.31 -13.40
CA PRO A 4 -23.97 8.33 -12.84
C PRO A 4 -24.00 8.86 -11.39
N VAL A 5 -22.88 8.79 -10.65
CA VAL A 5 -22.81 9.17 -9.24
C VAL A 5 -22.48 10.66 -9.08
N CYS A 6 -21.39 11.14 -9.71
CA CYS A 6 -20.92 12.52 -9.54
C CYS A 6 -21.10 13.42 -10.78
N ARG A 7 -21.78 12.93 -11.82
CA ARG A 7 -22.10 13.67 -13.06
C ARG A 7 -20.91 14.25 -13.84
N ARG A 8 -19.67 13.91 -13.49
CA ARG A 8 -18.48 14.31 -14.25
C ARG A 8 -18.42 13.62 -15.62
N VAL A 9 -17.99 14.37 -16.63
CA VAL A 9 -17.85 13.89 -18.01
C VAL A 9 -16.45 13.34 -18.23
N PHE A 10 -16.37 12.15 -18.85
CA PHE A 10 -15.13 11.47 -19.17
C PHE A 10 -15.10 11.09 -20.65
N VAL A 11 -13.99 11.42 -21.32
CA VAL A 11 -13.73 11.01 -22.72
C VAL A 11 -13.30 9.54 -22.76
N ARG A 12 -12.44 9.11 -21.83
CA ARG A 12 -12.00 7.72 -21.64
C ARG A 12 -12.12 7.32 -20.16
N ASP A 13 -12.03 6.03 -19.85
CA ASP A 13 -11.87 5.50 -18.48
C ASP A 13 -13.04 5.68 -17.50
N LEU A 14 -14.27 5.94 -17.97
CA LEU A 14 -15.44 6.04 -17.09
C LEU A 14 -15.61 4.78 -16.20
N LYS A 15 -15.41 3.57 -16.74
CA LYS A 15 -15.48 2.32 -15.97
C LYS A 15 -14.46 2.28 -14.82
N ARG A 16 -13.26 2.84 -15.03
CA ARG A 16 -12.22 2.95 -13.98
C ARG A 16 -12.61 4.00 -12.94
N HIS A 17 -13.17 5.12 -13.39
CA HIS A 17 -13.64 6.18 -12.51
C HIS A 17 -14.73 5.69 -11.56
N ILE A 18 -15.74 4.97 -12.04
CA ILE A 18 -16.87 4.50 -11.19
C ILE A 18 -16.40 3.68 -9.99
N ARG A 19 -15.25 2.98 -10.07
CA ARG A 19 -14.67 2.21 -8.95
C ARG A 19 -14.29 3.06 -7.73
N ILE A 20 -14.13 4.38 -7.88
CA ILE A 20 -13.88 5.25 -6.72
C ILE A 20 -15.12 5.42 -5.84
N HIS A 21 -16.31 5.18 -6.40
CA HIS A 21 -17.59 5.22 -5.71
C HIS A 21 -17.99 3.86 -5.12
N ASP A 22 -17.12 2.85 -5.21
CA ASP A 22 -17.34 1.57 -4.55
C ASP A 22 -17.08 1.75 -3.05
N ASP A 23 -18.12 1.57 -2.23
CA ASP A 23 -18.05 1.70 -0.78
C ASP A 23 -17.25 0.55 -0.13
N LYS A 24 -17.04 -0.56 -0.85
CA LYS A 24 -16.26 -1.70 -0.36
C LYS A 24 -14.80 -1.59 -0.80
N PRO A 25 -13.87 -1.32 0.12
CA PRO A 25 -12.46 -1.20 -0.20
C PRO A 25 -11.86 -2.56 -0.57
N ARG A 26 -11.21 -2.61 -1.72
CA ARG A 26 -10.57 -3.83 -2.23
C ARG A 26 -9.22 -4.11 -1.58
N PHE A 27 -8.53 -3.06 -1.16
CA PHE A 27 -7.23 -3.15 -0.54
C PHE A 27 -7.23 -2.42 0.79
N LYS A 28 -6.58 -3.02 1.79
CA LYS A 28 -6.41 -2.46 3.12
C LYS A 28 -4.93 -2.43 3.44
N CYS A 29 -4.45 -1.31 3.97
CA CYS A 29 -3.10 -1.23 4.49
C CYS A 29 -2.99 -2.18 5.69
N VAL A 30 -2.06 -3.13 5.59
CA VAL A 30 -1.79 -4.15 6.64
C VAL A 30 -1.26 -3.55 7.95
N PHE A 31 -0.77 -2.31 7.89
CA PHE A 31 -0.27 -1.54 9.02
C PHE A 31 -1.28 -0.49 9.53
N HIS A 32 -2.52 -0.50 9.03
CA HIS A 32 -3.57 0.41 9.49
C HIS A 32 -4.11 0.00 10.86
N ARG A 33 -4.46 1.00 11.68
CA ARG A 33 -4.89 0.87 13.08
C ARG A 33 -5.89 -0.27 13.31
N LYS A 34 -5.43 -1.32 14.00
CA LYS A 34 -6.27 -2.10 14.92
C LYS A 34 -5.67 -2.25 16.32
N ASP A 35 -4.35 -2.15 16.48
CA ASP A 35 -3.69 -2.39 17.76
C ASP A 35 -3.00 -1.13 18.30
N LYS A 36 -3.30 -0.78 19.56
CA LYS A 36 -2.71 0.34 20.32
C LYS A 36 -1.43 -0.07 21.03
N THR A 37 -0.97 -1.32 20.88
CA THR A 37 0.22 -1.81 21.57
C THR A 37 1.46 -1.67 20.68
N ASN A 38 2.52 -1.09 21.25
CA ASN A 38 3.93 -1.20 20.80
C ASN A 38 4.58 -0.07 19.99
N GLY A 39 4.12 1.18 20.07
CA GLY A 39 4.98 2.36 19.85
C GLY A 39 5.67 2.55 18.48
N LEU A 40 5.44 1.66 17.52
CA LEU A 40 5.94 1.77 16.15
C LEU A 40 5.13 2.81 15.39
N LYS A 41 5.79 3.57 14.48
CA LYS A 41 5.15 4.58 13.63
C LYS A 41 3.92 3.98 12.93
N MET A 42 2.76 4.34 13.47
CA MET A 42 1.46 3.84 13.04
C MET A 42 1.11 4.46 11.68
N CYS A 43 0.45 3.71 10.80
CA CYS A 43 -0.16 4.31 9.61
C CYS A 43 -1.39 5.14 10.03
N LEU A 44 -1.24 6.47 10.11
CA LEU A 44 -2.26 7.42 10.57
C LEU A 44 -3.23 7.90 9.46
N HIS A 45 -3.25 7.25 8.30
CA HIS A 45 -4.16 7.64 7.21
C HIS A 45 -5.62 7.34 7.58
N SER A 46 -6.53 8.25 7.23
CA SER A 46 -7.89 8.33 7.78
C SER A 46 -8.76 7.09 7.55
N THR A 47 -8.49 6.26 6.55
CA THR A 47 -9.36 5.11 6.26
C THR A 47 -8.65 3.76 6.21
N GLY A 48 -7.32 3.72 6.03
CA GLY A 48 -6.60 2.46 5.79
C GLY A 48 -6.96 1.75 4.48
N ARG A 49 -7.80 2.35 3.65
CA ARG A 49 -8.60 1.68 2.61
C ARG A 49 -8.33 2.27 1.24
N PHE A 50 -8.24 1.40 0.23
CA PHE A 50 -7.96 1.78 -1.15
C PHE A 50 -8.83 0.98 -2.13
N ASN A 51 -9.31 1.66 -3.17
CA ASN A 51 -10.07 1.05 -4.26
C ASN A 51 -9.21 0.70 -5.49
N ARG A 52 -7.97 1.22 -5.55
CA ARG A 52 -7.04 1.01 -6.67
C ARG A 52 -5.75 0.34 -6.19
N PRO A 53 -5.28 -0.73 -6.87
CA PRO A 53 -4.02 -1.39 -6.52
C PRO A 53 -2.83 -0.43 -6.60
N TYR A 54 -2.84 0.46 -7.60
CA TYR A 54 -1.78 1.46 -7.80
C TYR A 54 -1.59 2.35 -6.57
N ASP A 55 -2.68 2.96 -6.07
CA ASP A 55 -2.63 3.87 -4.92
C ASP A 55 -2.23 3.13 -3.64
N HIS A 56 -2.70 1.88 -3.48
CA HIS A 56 -2.31 1.03 -2.36
C HIS A 56 -0.81 0.73 -2.36
N LYS A 57 -0.26 0.25 -3.48
CA LYS A 57 1.18 -0.06 -3.59
C LYS A 57 2.05 1.18 -3.40
N LYS A 58 1.67 2.31 -4.02
CA LYS A 58 2.38 3.58 -3.85
C LYS A 58 2.34 4.06 -2.40
N HIS A 59 1.20 3.91 -1.72
CA HIS A 59 1.10 4.20 -0.30
C HIS A 59 2.06 3.35 0.54
N LEU A 60 2.10 2.04 0.29
CA LEU A 60 2.97 1.11 1.02
C LEU A 60 4.44 1.54 0.91
N LEU A 61 4.91 1.81 -0.29
CA LEU A 61 6.29 2.25 -0.52
C LEU A 61 6.60 3.61 0.09
N ASN A 62 5.66 4.56 0.06
CA ASN A 62 5.93 5.90 0.58
C ASN A 62 5.95 5.99 2.11
N ASN A 63 5.27 5.06 2.82
CA ASN A 63 5.06 5.16 4.27
C ASN A 63 5.72 4.02 5.06
N HIS A 64 5.91 2.85 4.46
CA HIS A 64 6.33 1.63 5.15
C HIS A 64 7.67 1.06 4.65
N PHE A 65 8.26 1.74 3.68
CA PHE A 65 9.56 1.41 3.10
C PHE A 65 10.48 2.62 3.19
N THR A 66 11.71 2.40 3.64
CA THR A 66 12.76 3.41 3.63
C THR A 66 13.63 3.18 2.42
N PHE A 67 13.52 4.07 1.43
CA PHE A 67 14.40 4.05 0.27
C PHE A 67 15.85 4.34 0.70
N GLU A 68 16.79 3.57 0.17
CA GLU A 68 18.23 3.84 0.31
C GLU A 68 18.60 5.11 -0.46
N ASP A 69 18.05 5.28 -1.66
CA ASP A 69 18.20 6.49 -2.46
C ASP A 69 17.04 7.48 -2.20
N PRO A 70 17.32 8.72 -1.77
CA PRO A 70 16.31 9.78 -1.63
C PRO A 70 15.46 10.03 -2.89
N HIS A 71 15.97 9.76 -4.09
CA HIS A 71 15.23 9.91 -5.34
C HIS A 71 14.00 8.99 -5.37
N GLY A 72 14.13 7.74 -4.92
CA GLY A 72 13.01 6.79 -4.87
C GLY A 72 11.81 7.30 -4.07
N LYS A 73 12.05 8.06 -2.99
CA LYS A 73 10.98 8.72 -2.23
C LYS A 73 10.30 9.83 -3.02
N LYS A 74 11.08 10.62 -3.76
CA LYS A 74 10.59 11.77 -4.56
C LYS A 74 9.88 11.35 -5.85
N GLU A 75 10.10 10.14 -6.34
CA GLU A 75 9.43 9.63 -7.53
C GLU A 75 7.91 9.81 -7.48
N ALA A 76 7.33 10.34 -8.54
CA ALA A 76 5.88 10.58 -8.61
C ALA A 76 5.12 9.31 -9.00
N ASN A 77 5.75 8.45 -9.81
CA ASN A 77 5.12 7.28 -10.40
C ASN A 77 5.45 6.02 -9.62
N LEU A 78 4.54 5.04 -9.61
CA LEU A 78 4.76 3.76 -8.93
C LEU A 78 5.88 2.95 -9.59
N GLY A 79 5.94 2.91 -10.93
CA GLY A 79 6.89 2.08 -11.68
C GLY A 79 8.33 2.24 -11.20
N PRO A 80 8.93 3.44 -11.31
CA PRO A 80 10.31 3.67 -10.86
C PRO A 80 10.56 3.31 -9.38
N LYS A 81 9.56 3.49 -8.51
CA LYS A 81 9.68 3.13 -7.09
C LYS A 81 9.82 1.62 -6.86
N LEU A 82 9.27 0.79 -7.75
CA LEU A 82 9.34 -0.67 -7.62
C LEU A 82 10.78 -1.17 -7.84
N ASP A 83 11.53 -0.48 -8.70
CA ASP A 83 12.91 -0.83 -9.03
C ASP A 83 13.94 -0.29 -8.02
N CYS A 84 13.55 0.71 -7.22
CA CYS A 84 14.41 1.27 -6.17
C CYS A 84 14.63 0.28 -5.02
N ARG A 85 15.84 0.31 -4.45
CA ARG A 85 16.20 -0.46 -3.24
C ARG A 85 15.94 0.33 -1.96
N GLY A 86 15.79 -0.41 -0.87
CA GLY A 86 15.47 0.12 0.44
C GLY A 86 15.26 -0.98 1.46
N SER A 87 14.73 -0.60 2.62
CA SER A 87 14.46 -1.52 3.72
C SER A 87 13.03 -1.39 4.25
N CYS A 88 12.49 -2.52 4.71
CA CYS A 88 11.21 -2.55 5.40
C CYS A 88 11.32 -1.83 6.75
N ASN A 89 10.41 -0.87 7.02
CA ASN A 89 10.42 -0.07 8.25
C ASN A 89 10.18 -0.89 9.53
N TYR A 90 9.70 -2.13 9.41
CA TYR A 90 9.27 -2.95 10.54
C TYR A 90 10.23 -4.11 10.86
N CYS A 91 10.79 -4.77 9.85
CA CYS A 91 11.72 -5.89 10.05
C CYS A 91 13.17 -5.58 9.65
N GLY A 92 13.42 -4.42 9.01
CA GLY A 92 14.74 -4.01 8.56
C GLY A 92 15.28 -4.75 7.34
N LYS A 93 14.55 -5.73 6.78
CA LYS A 93 15.01 -6.50 5.62
C LYS A 93 15.20 -5.57 4.40
N HIS A 94 16.37 -5.65 3.77
CA HIS A 94 16.70 -4.93 2.53
C HIS A 94 16.17 -5.68 1.31
N MET A 95 15.53 -4.96 0.39
CA MET A 95 14.91 -5.49 -0.82
C MET A 95 14.59 -4.37 -1.80
N THR A 96 14.15 -4.71 -3.00
CA THR A 96 13.54 -3.79 -3.97
C THR A 96 12.13 -3.39 -3.54
N GLY A 97 11.61 -2.30 -4.10
CA GLY A 97 10.23 -1.89 -3.87
C GLY A 97 9.21 -2.96 -4.30
N GLN A 98 9.46 -3.66 -5.42
CA GLN A 98 8.61 -4.77 -5.87
C GLN A 98 8.58 -5.91 -4.83
N GLU A 99 9.75 -6.36 -4.39
CA GLU A 99 9.87 -7.40 -3.35
C GLU A 99 9.22 -6.96 -2.04
N PHE A 100 9.29 -5.67 -1.70
CA PHE A 100 8.61 -5.13 -0.52
C PHE A 100 7.09 -5.26 -0.60
N ILE A 101 6.47 -5.00 -1.76
CA ILE A 101 5.03 -5.19 -1.93
C ILE A 101 4.65 -6.65 -1.68
N GLU A 102 5.42 -7.60 -2.19
CA GLU A 102 5.21 -9.04 -2.01
C GLU A 102 5.49 -9.48 -0.58
N HIS A 103 6.47 -8.86 0.09
CA HIS A 103 6.86 -9.13 1.46
C HIS A 103 5.77 -8.76 2.48
N VAL A 104 4.89 -7.81 2.17
CA VAL A 104 3.81 -7.36 3.06
C VAL A 104 2.42 -7.83 2.60
N ASP A 105 2.33 -8.58 1.50
CA ASP A 105 1.09 -9.15 0.98
C ASP A 105 0.74 -10.49 1.67
N HIS A 106 0.10 -10.38 2.83
CA HIS A 106 -0.41 -11.53 3.59
C HIS A 106 -1.54 -12.33 2.91
N GLN A 107 -2.17 -11.80 1.85
CA GLN A 107 -3.25 -12.52 1.17
C GLN A 107 -2.74 -13.50 0.13
N ASN A 108 -1.59 -13.21 -0.50
CA ASN A 108 -1.10 -13.98 -1.64
C ASN A 108 0.28 -14.63 -1.43
N ASN A 109 1.01 -14.33 -0.34
CA ASN A 109 2.38 -14.83 -0.16
C ASN A 109 2.71 -15.26 1.29
N GLN A 110 2.70 -16.58 1.55
CA GLN A 110 3.03 -17.13 2.86
C GLN A 110 4.53 -17.41 3.08
N LYS A 111 5.34 -17.50 2.01
CA LYS A 111 6.74 -17.95 2.13
C LYS A 111 7.72 -16.82 2.46
N ASN A 112 7.41 -15.59 2.08
CA ASN A 112 8.30 -14.43 2.23
C ASN A 112 7.69 -13.28 3.04
N LEU A 113 6.68 -13.57 3.86
CA LEU A 113 5.96 -12.57 4.64
C LEU A 113 6.87 -11.88 5.68
N CYS A 114 6.59 -10.61 5.93
CA CYS A 114 7.24 -9.84 6.97
C CYS A 114 7.14 -10.53 8.34
N PRO A 115 8.26 -10.83 9.02
CA PRO A 115 8.23 -11.46 10.34
C PRO A 115 7.43 -10.66 11.37
N TYR A 116 7.42 -9.33 11.25
CA TYR A 116 6.59 -8.46 12.07
C TYR A 116 5.09 -8.71 11.82
N LEU A 117 4.68 -8.83 10.56
CA LEU A 117 3.29 -9.13 10.21
C LEU A 117 2.88 -10.55 10.62
N THR A 118 3.77 -11.54 10.45
CA THR A 118 3.50 -12.91 10.92
C THR A 118 3.20 -12.93 12.42
N LYS A 119 3.99 -12.20 13.22
CA LYS A 119 3.77 -12.07 14.68
C LYS A 119 2.52 -11.28 15.04
N LEU A 120 2.14 -10.30 14.22
CA LEU A 120 0.94 -9.48 14.44
C LEU A 120 -0.33 -10.30 14.18
N LEU A 121 -0.35 -11.07 13.09
CA LEU A 121 -1.51 -11.86 12.66
C LEU A 121 -1.68 -13.18 13.43
N SER A 122 -0.63 -13.67 14.11
CA SER A 122 -0.71 -14.88 14.94
C SER A 122 -1.23 -14.63 16.37
N LYS A 123 -1.58 -13.38 16.71
CA LYS A 123 -2.07 -12.96 18.04
C LYS A 123 -3.57 -12.65 18.05
N ASP A 124 -4.24 -12.79 16.91
CA ASP A 124 -5.70 -12.85 16.77
C ASP A 124 -6.16 -14.32 16.71
#